data_AF-A0AA36MSP6-F1
#
_entry.id   AF-A0AA36MSP6-F1
#
_cell.length_a   1.000
_cell.length_b   1.000
_cell.length_c   1.000
_cell.angle_alpha   90.00
_cell.angle_beta   90.00
_cell.angle_gamma   90.00
#
_symmetry.space_group_name_H-M   'P 1'
#
loop_
_entity.id
_entity.type
_entity.pdbx_description
1 polymer ?
#
loop_
_entity_poly.entity_id
_entity_poly.type
_entity_poly.pdbx_seq_one_letter_code
_entity_poly.pdbx_strand_id
1 'polypeptide(L)'
;MDRGREHWLRHFCEADAEQRQLLQWLLEEGLSRPAGFQARIDHSQRLKTLGNDWYGRDDYRRALHCNLGALHSVDFTPQEQLDMDDGQRLAVANMLLPIVSNLAQVFLKRGDWRNAIKAATLGLRHLGKTSLEDANKFEAKLRFRRALARGEPGPERDLGRALDDLREAARIMPTSADIRGCLENCKGLLRKEHKLQAEAAGTAGQDDPDAPDALDGESDGCGGAGAELREEGQLSNAQEKFAEHVGRCLGKLRRYWRNTRLTFLRTARKLLSLAGFSWAWRSDET
;
A
#
# COMPACT_ATOMS: atom_id res chain seq x y z
N MET A 1 -7.37 -23.01 -24.69
CA MET A 1 -7.30 -22.06 -23.55
C MET A 1 -6.50 -22.72 -22.44
N ASP A 2 -5.31 -22.19 -22.11
CA ASP A 2 -4.43 -22.72 -21.06
C ASP A 2 -5.09 -22.69 -19.69
N ARG A 3 -5.31 -23.87 -19.11
CA ARG A 3 -5.84 -24.07 -17.74
C ARG A 3 -4.73 -24.23 -16.68
N GLY A 4 -3.46 -24.07 -17.05
CA GLY A 4 -2.31 -24.18 -16.15
C GLY A 4 -1.64 -22.84 -15.80
N ARG A 5 -2.38 -21.72 -15.83
CA ARG A 5 -1.75 -20.38 -15.72
C ARG A 5 -1.39 -20.01 -14.29
N GLU A 6 -0.18 -19.48 -14.13
CA GLU A 6 0.34 -18.78 -12.95
C GLU A 6 -0.70 -17.86 -12.30
N HIS A 7 -1.05 -18.15 -11.05
CA HIS A 7 -2.19 -17.51 -10.38
C HIS A 7 -1.78 -16.26 -9.62
N TRP A 8 -0.57 -16.22 -9.06
CA TRP A 8 -0.16 -15.15 -8.18
C TRP A 8 0.43 -13.97 -8.93
N LEU A 9 1.22 -14.19 -9.97
CA LEU A 9 1.83 -13.09 -10.72
C LEU A 9 0.78 -12.21 -11.41
N ARG A 10 -0.24 -12.84 -12.00
CA ARG A 10 -1.41 -12.17 -12.61
C ARG A 10 -2.23 -11.36 -11.62
N HIS A 11 -2.18 -11.71 -10.34
CA HIS A 11 -2.91 -10.96 -9.31
C HIS A 11 -2.32 -9.55 -9.10
N PHE A 12 -1.02 -9.38 -9.37
CA PHE A 12 -0.29 -8.14 -9.17
C PHE A 12 0.01 -7.38 -10.47
N CYS A 13 0.00 -8.05 -11.61
CA CYS A 13 0.14 -7.43 -12.94
C CYS A 13 -1.26 -7.24 -13.52
N GLU A 14 -1.79 -6.02 -13.51
CA GLU A 14 -3.19 -5.77 -13.94
C GLU A 14 -3.37 -5.95 -15.45
N ALA A 15 -2.30 -5.74 -16.23
CA ALA A 15 -2.28 -5.96 -17.66
C ALA A 15 -1.35 -7.12 -18.04
N ASP A 16 -1.78 -7.95 -19.00
CA ASP A 16 -0.95 -9.01 -19.61
C ASP A 16 0.35 -8.44 -20.23
N ALA A 17 0.36 -7.16 -20.61
CA ALA A 17 1.56 -6.47 -21.07
C ALA A 17 2.63 -6.31 -19.97
N GLU A 18 2.23 -5.99 -18.74
CA GLU A 18 3.15 -5.85 -17.60
C GLU A 18 3.78 -7.20 -17.23
N GLN A 19 2.96 -8.26 -17.22
CA GLN A 19 3.46 -9.62 -16.99
C GLN A 19 4.50 -10.01 -18.04
N ARG A 20 4.21 -9.79 -19.33
CA ARG A 20 5.15 -10.09 -20.43
C ARG A 20 6.45 -9.29 -20.31
N GLN A 21 6.36 -7.99 -19.99
CA GLN A 21 7.55 -7.16 -19.80
C GLN A 21 8.41 -7.64 -18.62
N LEU A 22 7.79 -8.06 -17.51
CA LEU A 22 8.52 -8.63 -16.39
C LEU A 22 9.23 -9.92 -16.77
N LEU A 23 8.54 -10.85 -17.45
CA LEU A 23 9.12 -12.13 -17.84
C LEU A 23 10.25 -11.96 -18.86
N GLN A 24 10.09 -11.02 -19.81
CA GLN A 24 11.14 -10.67 -20.74
C GLN A 24 12.37 -10.11 -20.02
N TRP A 25 12.16 -9.19 -19.05
CA TRP A 25 13.26 -8.65 -18.25
C TRP A 25 13.96 -9.74 -17.42
N LEU A 26 13.22 -10.67 -16.80
CA LEU A 26 13.81 -11.79 -16.08
C LEU A 26 14.66 -12.69 -17.00
N LEU A 27 14.23 -12.90 -18.24
CA LEU A 27 14.99 -13.66 -19.22
C LEU A 27 16.30 -12.95 -19.61
N GLU A 28 16.22 -11.65 -19.90
CA GLU A 28 17.39 -10.82 -20.29
C GLU A 28 18.45 -10.74 -19.20
N GLU A 29 18.05 -10.74 -17.93
CA GLU A 29 18.96 -10.70 -16.77
C GLU A 29 19.49 -12.10 -16.37
N GLY A 30 19.13 -13.17 -17.10
CA GLY A 30 19.49 -14.54 -16.73
C GLY A 30 18.84 -15.00 -15.42
N LEU A 31 17.65 -14.47 -15.13
CA LEU A 31 16.84 -14.71 -13.94
C LEU A 31 15.57 -15.50 -14.26
N SER A 32 15.57 -16.26 -15.37
CA SER A 32 14.47 -17.14 -15.77
C SER A 32 14.15 -18.18 -14.69
N ARG A 33 12.86 -18.49 -14.52
CA ARG A 33 12.38 -19.49 -13.55
C ARG A 33 12.94 -20.89 -13.86
N PRO A 34 13.61 -21.56 -12.90
CA PRO A 34 14.04 -22.95 -13.05
C PRO A 34 12.86 -23.94 -13.08
N ALA A 35 13.09 -25.15 -13.59
CA ALA A 35 12.05 -26.20 -13.63
C ALA A 35 11.91 -26.96 -12.30
N GLY A 36 13.03 -27.34 -11.67
CA GLY A 36 13.03 -28.18 -10.46
C GLY A 36 12.54 -27.46 -9.20
N PHE A 37 11.85 -28.18 -8.31
CA PHE A 37 11.31 -27.62 -7.05
C PHE A 37 12.37 -26.89 -6.23
N GLN A 38 13.47 -27.57 -5.87
CA GLN A 38 14.52 -26.97 -5.04
C GLN A 38 15.18 -25.77 -5.71
N ALA A 39 15.50 -25.90 -7.00
CA ALA A 39 16.07 -24.81 -7.79
C ALA A 39 15.16 -23.57 -7.82
N ARG A 40 13.83 -23.77 -7.86
CA ARG A 40 12.84 -22.67 -7.79
C ARG A 40 12.82 -22.01 -6.41
N ILE A 41 12.92 -22.78 -5.32
CA ILE A 41 13.01 -22.23 -3.96
C ILE A 41 14.29 -21.40 -3.79
N ASP A 42 15.43 -21.93 -4.22
CA ASP A 42 16.73 -21.25 -4.12
C ASP A 42 16.76 -19.98 -4.98
N HIS A 43 16.22 -20.06 -6.19
CA HIS A 43 16.08 -18.91 -7.09
C HIS A 43 15.17 -17.82 -6.50
N SER A 44 14.05 -18.22 -5.88
CA SER A 44 13.16 -17.30 -5.18
C SER A 44 13.87 -16.58 -4.03
N GLN A 45 14.65 -17.30 -3.24
CA GLN A 45 15.47 -16.73 -2.17
C GLN A 45 16.54 -15.75 -2.70
N ARG A 46 17.21 -16.09 -3.80
CA ARG A 46 18.18 -15.21 -4.48
C ARG A 46 17.50 -13.92 -4.95
N LEU A 47 16.38 -14.03 -5.67
CA LEU A 47 15.63 -12.88 -6.17
C LEU A 47 15.09 -12.00 -5.04
N LYS A 48 14.61 -12.59 -3.94
CA LYS A 48 14.22 -11.84 -2.74
C LYS A 48 15.38 -11.02 -2.17
N THR A 49 16.57 -11.61 -2.11
CA THR A 49 17.78 -10.95 -1.61
C THR A 49 18.18 -9.79 -2.51
N LEU A 50 18.23 -10.00 -3.83
CA LEU A 50 18.45 -8.93 -4.82
C LEU A 50 17.38 -7.83 -4.71
N GLY A 51 16.12 -8.21 -4.48
CA GLY A 51 15.03 -7.27 -4.26
C GLY A 51 15.23 -6.38 -3.03
N ASN A 52 15.78 -6.94 -1.95
CA ASN A 52 16.15 -6.16 -0.76
C ASN A 52 17.31 -5.21 -1.03
N ASP A 53 18.31 -5.63 -1.81
CA ASP A 53 19.44 -4.79 -2.19
C ASP A 53 18.99 -3.58 -3.01
N TRP A 54 18.14 -3.81 -4.02
CA TRP A 54 17.55 -2.72 -4.82
C TRP A 54 16.66 -1.81 -3.98
N TYR A 55 15.90 -2.37 -3.04
CA TYR A 55 15.09 -1.59 -2.12
C TYR A 55 15.95 -0.68 -1.23
N GLY A 56 17.09 -1.17 -0.73
CA GLY A 56 18.04 -0.39 0.06
C GLY A 56 18.70 0.76 -0.72
N ARG A 57 18.73 0.66 -2.05
CA ARG A 57 19.21 1.70 -2.98
C ARG A 57 18.09 2.64 -3.45
N ASP A 58 16.89 2.54 -2.86
CA ASP A 58 15.68 3.26 -3.27
C ASP A 58 15.25 3.03 -4.74
N ASP A 59 15.75 1.97 -5.41
CA ASP A 59 15.26 1.55 -6.73
C ASP A 59 14.07 0.60 -6.57
N TYR A 60 12.91 1.20 -6.29
CA TYR A 60 11.67 0.46 -6.06
C TYR A 60 11.14 -0.23 -7.32
N ARG A 61 11.60 0.14 -8.53
CA ARG A 61 11.18 -0.52 -9.77
C ARG A 61 11.88 -1.87 -9.89
N ARG A 62 13.21 -1.90 -9.78
CA ARG A 62 13.98 -3.15 -9.81
C ARG A 62 13.66 -4.03 -8.61
N ALA A 63 13.49 -3.43 -7.42
CA ALA A 63 13.03 -4.16 -6.24
C ALA A 63 11.67 -4.85 -6.50
N LEU A 64 10.72 -4.18 -7.17
CA LEU A 64 9.45 -4.80 -7.52
C LEU A 64 9.66 -5.98 -8.48
N HIS A 65 10.43 -5.79 -9.55
CA HIS A 65 10.66 -6.85 -10.53
C HIS A 65 11.29 -8.09 -9.89
N CYS A 66 12.32 -7.92 -9.05
CA CYS A 66 12.95 -9.02 -8.34
C CYS A 66 11.97 -9.73 -7.39
N ASN A 67 11.17 -9.00 -6.61
CA ASN A 67 10.20 -9.63 -5.71
C ASN A 67 9.05 -10.33 -6.46
N LEU A 68 8.61 -9.80 -7.60
CA LEU A 68 7.62 -10.47 -8.46
C LEU A 68 8.21 -11.72 -9.13
N GLY A 69 9.48 -11.67 -9.55
CA GLY A 69 10.18 -12.87 -10.04
C GLY A 69 10.36 -13.93 -8.95
N ALA A 70 10.63 -13.51 -7.71
CA ALA A 70 10.68 -14.41 -6.56
C ALA A 70 9.33 -15.09 -6.32
N LEU A 71 8.24 -14.32 -6.39
CA LEU A 71 6.87 -14.82 -6.29
C LEU A 71 6.55 -15.81 -7.43
N HIS A 72 6.87 -15.44 -8.67
CA HIS A 72 6.68 -16.30 -9.84
C HIS A 72 7.47 -17.62 -9.73
N SER A 73 8.63 -17.60 -9.10
CA SER A 73 9.42 -18.82 -8.84
C SER A 73 8.70 -19.78 -7.88
N VAL A 74 7.91 -19.28 -6.94
CA VAL A 74 7.11 -20.11 -6.00
C VAL A 74 5.65 -20.27 -6.39
N ASP A 75 5.24 -19.77 -7.56
CA ASP A 75 3.89 -19.91 -8.13
C ASP A 75 3.78 -21.26 -8.86
N PHE A 76 3.56 -22.33 -8.09
CA PHE A 76 3.33 -23.68 -8.61
C PHE A 76 1.91 -23.78 -9.16
N THR A 77 1.74 -24.44 -10.31
CA THR A 77 0.42 -24.67 -10.90
C THR A 77 -0.42 -25.57 -9.99
N PRO A 78 -1.77 -25.57 -10.09
CA PRO A 78 -2.60 -26.46 -9.27
C PRO A 78 -2.21 -27.93 -9.39
N GLN A 79 -1.82 -28.40 -10.58
CA GLN A 79 -1.34 -29.76 -10.79
C GLN A 79 -0.03 -30.01 -10.03
N GLU A 80 0.96 -29.12 -10.18
CA GLU A 80 2.22 -29.21 -9.42
C GLU A 80 1.95 -29.21 -7.91
N GLN A 81 1.00 -28.40 -7.41
CA GLN A 81 0.67 -28.33 -5.98
C GLN A 81 0.03 -29.61 -5.43
N LEU A 82 -0.72 -30.36 -6.25
CA LEU A 82 -1.26 -31.66 -5.87
C LEU A 82 -0.16 -32.70 -5.69
N ASP A 83 0.88 -32.63 -6.54
CA ASP A 83 2.02 -33.54 -6.52
C ASP A 83 3.04 -33.23 -5.41
N MET A 84 2.90 -32.07 -4.74
CA MET A 84 3.80 -31.70 -3.65
C MET A 84 3.57 -32.56 -2.41
N ASP A 85 4.65 -32.86 -1.69
CA ASP A 85 4.57 -33.35 -0.33
C ASP A 85 4.36 -32.19 0.68
N ASP A 86 4.10 -32.52 1.94
CA ASP A 86 3.83 -31.52 2.97
C ASP A 86 5.05 -30.67 3.32
N GLY A 87 6.26 -31.22 3.21
CA GLY A 87 7.51 -30.49 3.39
C GLY A 87 7.72 -29.44 2.30
N GLN A 88 7.43 -29.78 1.05
CA GLN A 88 7.46 -28.87 -0.08
C GLN A 88 6.41 -27.78 0.05
N ARG A 89 5.17 -28.13 0.46
CA ARG A 89 4.10 -27.15 0.70
C ARG A 89 4.50 -26.16 1.80
N LEU A 90 5.09 -26.66 2.88
CA LEU A 90 5.60 -25.82 3.96
C LEU A 90 6.75 -24.92 3.50
N ALA A 91 7.68 -25.43 2.70
CA ALA A 91 8.79 -24.66 2.14
C ALA A 91 8.29 -23.50 1.25
N VAL A 92 7.28 -23.75 0.40
CA VAL A 92 6.63 -22.70 -0.41
C VAL A 92 5.97 -21.66 0.49
N ALA A 93 5.21 -22.09 1.50
CA ALA A 93 4.53 -21.17 2.40
C ALA A 93 5.52 -20.29 3.19
N ASN A 94 6.61 -20.87 3.69
CA ASN A 94 7.68 -20.18 4.40
C ASN A 94 8.44 -19.20 3.49
N MET A 95 8.58 -19.50 2.19
CA MET A 95 9.20 -18.59 1.22
C MET A 95 8.25 -17.46 0.80
N LEU A 96 6.95 -17.76 0.66
CA LEU A 96 5.95 -16.81 0.19
C LEU A 96 5.78 -15.61 1.13
N LEU A 97 5.68 -15.85 2.45
CA LEU A 97 5.43 -14.79 3.43
C LEU A 97 6.41 -13.61 3.36
N PRO A 98 7.75 -13.81 3.41
CA PRO A 98 8.68 -12.69 3.32
C PRO A 98 8.61 -11.99 1.95
N ILE A 99 8.31 -12.70 0.86
CA ILE A 99 8.17 -12.11 -0.48
C ILE A 99 6.96 -11.18 -0.55
N VAL A 100 5.77 -11.64 -0.14
CA VAL A 100 4.56 -10.81 -0.17
C VAL A 100 4.62 -9.67 0.84
N SER A 101 5.33 -9.87 1.95
CA SER A 101 5.69 -8.82 2.90
C SER A 101 6.49 -7.72 2.19
N ASN A 102 7.55 -8.08 1.47
CA ASN A 102 8.38 -7.15 0.69
C ASN A 102 7.59 -6.46 -0.43
N LEU A 103 6.76 -7.20 -1.18
CA LEU A 103 5.89 -6.62 -2.20
C LEU A 103 4.98 -5.54 -1.63
N ALA A 104 4.28 -5.81 -0.52
CA ALA A 104 3.44 -4.81 0.15
C ALA A 104 4.23 -3.55 0.51
N GLN A 105 5.46 -3.70 0.99
CA GLN A 105 6.35 -2.58 1.31
C GLN A 105 6.77 -1.78 0.07
N VAL A 106 7.14 -2.46 -1.02
CA VAL A 106 7.54 -1.83 -2.28
C VAL A 106 6.36 -1.09 -2.91
N PHE A 107 5.16 -1.68 -2.90
CA PHE A 107 3.94 -1.03 -3.39
C PHE A 107 3.62 0.25 -2.59
N LEU A 108 3.73 0.21 -1.25
CA LEU A 108 3.61 1.41 -0.41
C LEU A 108 4.60 2.51 -0.81
N LYS A 109 5.87 2.16 -1.07
CA LYS A 109 6.88 3.15 -1.50
C LYS A 109 6.59 3.74 -2.88
N ARG A 110 5.92 2.98 -3.75
CA ARG A 110 5.53 3.41 -5.10
C ARG A 110 4.24 4.23 -5.12
N GLY A 111 3.42 4.16 -4.09
CA GLY A 111 2.09 4.79 -4.06
C GLY A 111 0.99 3.91 -4.64
N ASP A 112 1.24 2.61 -4.79
CA ASP A 112 0.27 1.64 -5.32
C ASP A 112 -0.48 0.99 -4.15
N TRP A 113 -1.46 1.71 -3.62
CA TRP A 113 -2.18 1.31 -2.41
C TRP A 113 -2.99 0.04 -2.61
N ARG A 114 -3.59 -0.11 -3.79
CA ARG A 114 -4.39 -1.28 -4.17
C ARG A 114 -3.56 -2.56 -4.12
N ASN A 115 -2.41 -2.58 -4.80
CA ASN A 115 -1.56 -3.76 -4.79
C ASN A 115 -0.85 -3.98 -3.44
N ALA A 116 -0.60 -2.94 -2.66
CA ALA A 116 -0.14 -3.08 -1.28
C ALA A 116 -1.17 -3.83 -0.41
N ILE A 117 -2.46 -3.48 -0.52
CA ILE A 117 -3.56 -4.15 0.19
C ILE A 117 -3.71 -5.59 -0.27
N LYS A 118 -3.66 -5.86 -1.59
CA LYS A 118 -3.69 -7.22 -2.15
C LYS A 118 -2.55 -8.07 -1.61
N ALA A 119 -1.31 -7.56 -1.65
CA ALA A 119 -0.11 -8.27 -1.19
C ALA A 119 -0.17 -8.59 0.30
N ALA A 120 -0.55 -7.61 1.12
CA ALA A 120 -0.69 -7.81 2.55
C ALA A 120 -1.79 -8.82 2.88
N THR A 121 -2.93 -8.76 2.18
CA THR A 121 -4.05 -9.69 2.37
C THR A 121 -3.68 -11.11 1.95
N LEU A 122 -2.96 -11.27 0.84
CA LEU A 122 -2.44 -12.57 0.41
C LEU A 122 -1.52 -13.18 1.48
N GLY A 123 -0.62 -12.38 2.05
CA GLY A 123 0.26 -12.83 3.13
C GLY A 123 -0.53 -13.26 4.38
N LEU A 124 -1.52 -12.47 4.79
CA LEU A 124 -2.34 -12.79 5.96
C LEU A 124 -3.11 -14.11 5.79
N ARG A 125 -3.58 -14.42 4.58
CA ARG A 125 -4.24 -15.72 4.28
C ARG A 125 -3.29 -16.92 4.37
N HIS A 126 -1.98 -16.70 4.26
CA HIS A 126 -0.97 -17.76 4.28
C HIS A 126 -0.30 -17.96 5.64
N LEU A 127 -0.51 -17.08 6.61
CA LEU A 127 0.10 -17.19 7.95
C LEU A 127 -0.18 -18.53 8.63
N GLY A 128 -1.43 -19.01 8.59
CA GLY A 128 -1.84 -20.27 9.21
C GLY A 128 -1.24 -21.53 8.57
N LYS A 129 -0.52 -21.38 7.44
CA LYS A 129 0.16 -22.47 6.73
C LYS A 129 1.66 -22.50 6.99
N THR A 130 2.18 -21.58 7.80
CA THR A 130 3.62 -21.46 8.07
C THR A 130 3.96 -21.89 9.49
N SER A 131 5.10 -22.55 9.65
CA SER A 131 5.66 -22.92 10.96
C SER A 131 6.71 -21.92 11.44
N LEU A 132 6.75 -20.72 10.86
CA LEU A 132 7.76 -19.73 11.19
C LEU A 132 7.59 -19.27 12.65
N GLU A 133 8.65 -19.36 13.44
CA GLU A 133 8.73 -18.75 14.77
C GLU A 133 8.37 -17.25 14.70
N ASP A 134 8.69 -16.62 13.57
CA ASP A 134 8.43 -15.22 13.24
C ASP A 134 7.03 -14.95 12.64
N ALA A 135 6.09 -15.92 12.65
CA ALA A 135 4.76 -15.75 12.04
C ALA A 135 4.00 -14.54 12.61
N ASN A 136 3.99 -14.36 13.93
CA ASN A 136 3.38 -13.21 14.60
C ASN A 136 3.99 -11.87 14.14
N LYS A 137 5.30 -11.83 13.94
CA LYS A 137 6.01 -10.64 13.45
C LYS A 137 5.64 -10.33 12.01
N PHE A 138 5.47 -11.35 11.16
CA PHE A 138 4.94 -11.15 9.81
C PHE A 138 3.48 -10.69 9.83
N GLU A 139 2.65 -11.24 10.71
CA GLU A 139 1.26 -10.81 10.88
C GLU A 139 1.18 -9.33 11.22
N ALA A 140 1.88 -8.89 12.27
CA ALA A 140 1.93 -7.49 12.67
C ALA A 140 2.41 -6.58 11.53
N LYS A 141 3.47 -6.98 10.81
CA LYS A 141 4.00 -6.21 9.65
C LYS A 141 3.00 -6.11 8.50
N LEU A 142 2.35 -7.21 8.14
CA LEU A 142 1.40 -7.25 7.03
C LEU A 142 0.15 -6.43 7.36
N ARG A 143 -0.40 -6.56 8.58
CA ARG A 143 -1.51 -5.73 9.06
C ARG A 143 -1.14 -4.25 9.05
N PHE A 144 0.02 -3.91 9.62
CA PHE A 144 0.53 -2.53 9.62
C PHE A 144 0.62 -1.96 8.20
N ARG A 145 1.22 -2.68 7.25
CA ARG A 145 1.35 -2.23 5.86
C ARG A 145 0.00 -2.10 5.16
N ARG A 146 -0.94 -3.01 5.40
CA ARG A 146 -2.30 -2.92 4.87
C ARG A 146 -3.03 -1.69 5.40
N ALA A 147 -2.89 -1.41 6.69
CA ALA A 147 -3.47 -0.22 7.30
C ALA A 147 -2.89 1.07 6.74
N LEU A 148 -1.57 1.13 6.51
CA LEU A 148 -0.94 2.29 5.89
C LEU A 148 -1.55 2.56 4.51
N ALA A 149 -1.72 1.53 3.67
CA ALA A 149 -2.32 1.69 2.36
C ALA A 149 -3.79 2.15 2.43
N ARG A 150 -4.59 1.62 3.36
CA ARG A 150 -6.00 2.03 3.59
C ARG A 150 -6.13 3.42 4.21
N GLY A 151 -5.08 3.92 4.85
CA GLY A 151 -5.05 5.25 5.46
C GLY A 151 -4.77 6.38 4.47
N GLU A 152 -4.19 6.06 3.31
CA GLU A 152 -3.85 7.05 2.29
C GLU A 152 -5.11 7.54 1.54
N PRO A 153 -5.15 8.81 1.11
CA PRO A 153 -6.24 9.33 0.27
C PRO A 153 -6.35 8.57 -1.05
N GLY A 154 -7.56 8.16 -1.41
CA GLY A 154 -7.87 7.52 -2.68
C GLY A 154 -9.09 6.59 -2.61
N PRO A 155 -9.38 5.86 -3.70
CA PRO A 155 -10.52 4.94 -3.77
C PRO A 155 -10.46 3.80 -2.74
N GLU A 156 -9.25 3.42 -2.34
CA GLU A 156 -9.00 2.33 -1.38
C GLU A 156 -9.01 2.80 0.08
N ARG A 157 -9.32 4.09 0.32
CA ARG A 157 -9.28 4.68 1.66
C ARG A 157 -10.41 4.10 2.51
N ASP A 158 -10.03 3.49 3.63
CA ASP A 158 -10.95 2.93 4.62
C ASP A 158 -10.32 3.04 6.00
N LEU A 159 -10.58 4.17 6.68
CA LEU A 159 -9.99 4.45 7.99
C LEU A 159 -10.48 3.52 9.09
N GLY A 160 -11.71 2.99 8.99
CA GLY A 160 -12.26 2.04 9.95
C GLY A 160 -11.46 0.73 9.92
N ARG A 161 -11.32 0.13 8.74
CA ARG A 161 -10.53 -1.09 8.56
C ARG A 161 -9.03 -0.87 8.78
N ALA A 162 -8.51 0.33 8.49
CA ALA A 162 -7.13 0.68 8.83
C ALA A 162 -6.92 0.68 10.35
N LEU A 163 -7.87 1.23 11.12
CA LEU A 163 -7.81 1.26 12.59
C LEU A 163 -7.80 -0.16 13.17
N ASP A 164 -8.66 -1.05 12.67
CA ASP A 164 -8.73 -2.43 13.13
C ASP A 164 -7.43 -3.20 12.85
N ASP A 165 -6.84 -3.02 11.66
CA ASP A 165 -5.54 -3.59 11.33
C ASP A 165 -4.43 -3.07 12.25
N LEU A 166 -4.42 -1.77 12.58
CA LEU A 166 -3.44 -1.17 13.49
C LEU A 166 -3.62 -1.65 14.93
N ARG A 167 -4.85 -1.85 15.40
CA ARG A 167 -5.14 -2.42 16.73
C ARG A 167 -4.59 -3.82 16.86
N GLU A 168 -4.87 -4.68 15.88
CA GLU A 168 -4.34 -6.05 15.87
C GLU A 168 -2.80 -6.05 15.76
N ALA A 169 -2.22 -5.19 14.92
CA ALA A 169 -0.76 -5.05 14.83
C ALA A 169 -0.14 -4.58 16.16
N ALA A 170 -0.79 -3.64 16.86
CA ALA A 170 -0.34 -3.13 18.16
C ALA A 170 -0.49 -4.17 19.27
N ARG A 171 -1.53 -5.03 19.20
CA ARG A 171 -1.71 -6.15 20.14
C ARG A 171 -0.56 -7.16 20.02
N ILE A 172 -0.10 -7.44 18.80
CA ILE A 172 0.98 -8.40 18.54
C ILE A 172 2.37 -7.78 18.83
N MET A 173 2.58 -6.52 18.46
CA MET A 173 3.85 -5.80 18.66
C MET A 173 3.66 -4.48 19.45
N PRO A 174 3.35 -4.54 20.76
CA PRO A 174 2.97 -3.37 21.55
C PRO A 174 4.10 -2.35 21.75
N THR A 175 5.35 -2.79 21.68
CA THR A 175 6.53 -1.93 21.86
C THR A 175 6.86 -1.10 20.62
N SER A 176 6.27 -1.42 19.46
CA SER A 176 6.54 -0.72 18.20
C SER A 176 6.05 0.73 18.24
N ALA A 177 6.99 1.68 18.23
CA ALA A 177 6.68 3.11 18.20
C ALA A 177 5.96 3.51 16.91
N ASP A 178 6.33 2.92 15.77
CA ASP A 178 5.72 3.21 14.46
C ASP A 178 4.24 2.81 14.42
N ILE A 179 3.92 1.62 14.93
CA ILE A 179 2.53 1.13 14.97
C ILE A 179 1.69 2.01 15.89
N ARG A 180 2.18 2.33 17.10
CA ARG A 180 1.46 3.20 18.04
C ARG A 180 1.26 4.61 17.48
N GLY A 181 2.27 5.19 16.84
CA GLY A 181 2.17 6.50 16.20
C GLY A 181 1.14 6.52 15.07
N CYS A 182 1.12 5.48 14.23
CA CYS A 182 0.12 5.36 13.16
C CYS A 182 -1.29 5.13 13.70
N LEU A 183 -1.43 4.36 14.79
CA LEU A 183 -2.71 4.11 15.46
C LEU A 183 -3.34 5.42 15.97
N GLU A 184 -2.56 6.26 16.66
CA GLU A 184 -3.06 7.56 17.15
C GLU A 184 -3.38 8.52 16.00
N ASN A 185 -2.56 8.54 14.95
CA ASN A 185 -2.86 9.33 13.76
C ASN A 185 -4.19 8.89 13.10
N CYS A 186 -4.39 7.59 12.93
CA CYS A 186 -5.61 7.04 12.35
C CYS A 186 -6.86 7.41 13.16
N LYS A 187 -6.80 7.35 14.49
CA LYS A 187 -7.88 7.83 15.38
C LYS A 187 -8.16 9.33 15.18
N GLY A 188 -7.10 10.14 15.06
CA GLY A 188 -7.22 11.57 14.81
C GLY A 188 -7.91 11.87 13.47
N LEU A 189 -7.56 11.13 12.42
CA LEU A 189 -8.19 11.27 11.10
C LEU A 189 -9.68 10.88 11.13
N LEU A 190 -10.04 9.77 11.79
CA LEU A 190 -11.43 9.36 11.95
C LEU A 190 -12.29 10.41 12.67
N ARG A 191 -11.79 10.96 13.79
CA ARG A 191 -12.51 12.03 14.52
C ARG A 191 -12.75 13.26 13.65
N LYS A 192 -11.76 13.64 12.83
CA LYS A 192 -11.90 14.75 11.88
C LYS A 192 -12.94 14.45 10.81
N GLU A 193 -12.93 13.24 10.26
CA GLU A 193 -13.91 12.82 9.24
C GLU A 193 -15.34 12.81 9.79
N HIS A 194 -15.54 12.27 10.99
CA HIS A 194 -16.84 12.34 11.67
C HIS A 194 -17.29 13.76 11.97
N LYS A 195 -16.38 14.64 12.40
CA LYS A 195 -16.69 16.06 12.63
C LYS A 195 -17.16 16.74 11.35
N LEU A 196 -16.45 16.55 10.24
CA LEU A 196 -16.82 17.11 8.95
C LEU A 196 -18.16 16.57 8.44
N GLN A 197 -18.44 15.28 8.64
CA GLN A 197 -19.74 14.69 8.31
C GLN A 197 -20.88 15.27 9.15
N ALA A 198 -20.66 15.50 10.45
CA ALA A 198 -21.66 16.10 11.33
C ALA A 198 -21.93 17.57 10.97
N GLU A 199 -20.89 18.35 10.63
CA GLU A 199 -21.02 19.72 10.16
C GLU A 199 -21.80 19.77 8.84
N ALA A 200 -21.48 18.90 7.88
CA ALA A 200 -22.19 18.81 6.60
C ALA A 200 -23.67 18.41 6.77
N ALA A 201 -23.97 17.49 7.69
CA ALA A 201 -25.35 17.10 7.99
C ALA A 201 -26.15 18.21 8.69
N GLY A 202 -25.50 19.01 9.55
CA GLY A 202 -26.13 20.13 10.26
C GLY A 202 -26.51 21.30 9.34
N THR A 203 -25.71 21.58 8.30
CA THR A 203 -26.00 22.67 7.35
C THR A 203 -27.15 22.34 6.40
N ALA A 204 -27.41 21.05 6.12
CA ALA A 204 -28.51 20.63 5.25
C ALA A 204 -29.91 20.69 5.89
N GLY A 205 -30.01 21.05 7.17
CA GLY A 205 -31.27 21.09 7.92
C GLY A 205 -31.83 22.49 8.20
N GLN A 206 -31.20 23.56 7.70
CA GLN A 206 -31.71 24.93 7.79
C GLN A 206 -32.20 25.39 6.41
N ASP A 207 -33.17 24.66 5.87
CA ASP A 207 -34.02 25.19 4.80
C ASP A 207 -35.05 26.15 5.41
N ASP A 208 -35.24 27.26 4.71
CA ASP A 208 -36.01 28.46 5.03
C ASP A 208 -37.40 28.19 5.65
N PRO A 209 -37.72 28.71 6.84
CA PRO A 209 -39.09 28.75 7.35
C PRO A 209 -40.00 29.77 6.63
N ASP A 210 -39.46 30.56 5.68
CA ASP A 210 -40.19 31.61 4.95
C ASP A 210 -40.38 31.29 3.45
N ALA A 211 -40.42 30.00 3.06
CA ALA A 211 -40.95 29.65 1.75
C ALA A 211 -42.46 30.02 1.71
N PRO A 212 -42.87 31.02 0.91
CA PRO A 212 -44.26 31.47 0.88
C PRO A 212 -45.18 30.36 0.35
N ASP A 213 -46.28 30.18 1.07
CA ASP A 213 -47.39 29.28 0.81
C ASP A 213 -48.05 29.64 -0.54
N ALA A 214 -47.48 29.13 -1.64
CA ALA A 214 -47.94 29.38 -3.00
C ALA A 214 -48.92 28.28 -3.44
N LEU A 215 -50.17 28.49 -3.04
CA LEU A 215 -51.41 28.35 -3.80
C LEU A 215 -51.52 27.26 -4.88
N ASP A 216 -52.54 26.43 -4.69
CA ASP A 216 -53.22 25.59 -5.67
C ASP A 216 -53.34 26.26 -7.05
N GLY A 217 -52.60 25.72 -8.01
CA GLY A 217 -52.69 26.08 -9.42
C GLY A 217 -52.68 24.81 -10.27
N GLU A 218 -53.87 24.34 -10.65
CA GLU A 218 -54.06 23.40 -11.75
C GLU A 218 -53.42 23.97 -13.02
N SER A 219 -52.38 23.32 -13.52
CA SER A 219 -51.92 23.52 -14.90
C SER A 219 -51.66 22.17 -15.56
N ASP A 220 -52.66 21.71 -16.29
CA ASP A 220 -52.50 20.88 -17.49
C ASP A 220 -51.55 21.61 -18.46
N GLY A 221 -50.48 20.96 -18.92
CA GLY A 221 -49.61 21.59 -19.92
C GLY A 221 -48.24 20.98 -20.13
N CYS A 222 -48.21 19.96 -20.98
CA CYS A 222 -47.15 19.57 -21.92
C CYS A 222 -45.91 20.49 -22.04
N GLY A 223 -44.70 19.92 -21.93
CA GLY A 223 -43.48 20.56 -22.43
C GLY A 223 -42.20 20.02 -21.81
N GLY A 224 -41.67 18.91 -22.34
CA GLY A 224 -40.36 18.39 -21.96
C GLY A 224 -39.23 19.38 -22.29
N ALA A 225 -38.40 19.68 -21.30
CA ALA A 225 -37.07 20.23 -21.50
C ALA A 225 -36.10 19.36 -20.70
N GLY A 226 -35.31 18.57 -21.44
CA GLY A 226 -34.30 17.69 -20.88
C GLY A 226 -33.30 18.47 -20.06
N ALA A 227 -33.17 18.10 -18.79
CA ALA A 227 -32.00 18.41 -18.01
C ALA A 227 -30.82 17.68 -18.67
N GLU A 228 -30.12 18.37 -19.57
CA GLU A 228 -28.80 17.99 -20.01
C GLU A 228 -27.92 17.86 -18.77
N LEU A 229 -27.71 16.61 -18.35
CA LEU A 229 -26.57 16.21 -17.55
C LEU A 229 -25.35 16.85 -18.23
N ARG A 230 -24.82 17.91 -17.64
CA ARG A 230 -23.54 18.49 -18.04
C ARG A 230 -22.54 17.35 -18.06
N GLU A 231 -22.19 16.91 -19.26
CA GLU A 231 -21.11 15.96 -19.47
C GLU A 231 -19.91 16.48 -18.69
N GLU A 232 -19.50 15.75 -17.65
CA GLU A 232 -18.25 16.00 -16.95
C GLU A 232 -17.17 15.99 -18.03
N GLY A 233 -16.70 17.19 -18.38
CA GLY A 233 -15.86 17.39 -19.56
C GLY A 233 -14.66 16.47 -19.48
N GLN A 234 -14.67 15.42 -20.31
CA GLN A 234 -13.56 14.50 -20.41
C GLN A 234 -12.32 15.33 -20.76
N LEU A 235 -11.31 15.25 -19.91
CA LEU A 235 -10.03 15.89 -20.17
C LEU A 235 -9.53 15.38 -21.51
N SER A 236 -9.07 16.28 -22.37
CA SER A 236 -8.40 15.85 -23.60
C SER A 236 -7.21 14.96 -23.26
N ASN A 237 -6.87 14.02 -24.14
CA ASN A 237 -5.73 13.10 -23.93
C ASN A 237 -4.42 13.83 -23.57
N ALA A 238 -4.24 15.05 -24.10
CA ALA A 238 -3.13 15.93 -23.75
C ALA A 238 -3.17 16.43 -22.29
N GLN A 239 -4.36 16.81 -21.80
CA GLN A 239 -4.57 17.23 -20.41
C GLN A 239 -4.39 16.07 -19.42
N GLU A 240 -4.84 14.85 -19.77
CA GLU A 240 -4.59 13.67 -18.93
C GLU A 240 -3.10 13.36 -18.81
N LYS A 241 -2.37 13.34 -19.93
CA LYS A 241 -0.90 13.13 -19.94
C LYS A 241 -0.15 14.21 -19.18
N PHE A 242 -0.62 15.47 -19.29
CA PHE A 242 -0.07 16.57 -18.54
C PHE A 242 -0.32 16.40 -17.03
N ALA A 243 -1.55 16.10 -16.63
CA ALA A 243 -1.90 15.86 -15.23
C ALA A 243 -1.11 14.69 -14.63
N GLU A 244 -0.90 13.62 -15.40
CA GLU A 244 -0.07 12.49 -14.99
C GLU A 244 1.40 12.90 -14.79
N HIS A 245 1.97 13.65 -15.74
CA HIS A 245 3.35 14.11 -15.66
C HIS A 245 3.57 15.06 -14.47
N VAL A 246 2.65 16.02 -14.28
CA VAL A 246 2.67 16.96 -13.15
C VAL A 246 2.49 16.20 -11.84
N GLY A 247 1.56 15.25 -11.75
CA GLY A 247 1.35 14.41 -10.58
C GLY A 247 2.61 13.61 -10.19
N ARG A 248 3.33 13.04 -11.17
CA ARG A 248 4.61 12.36 -10.95
C ARG A 248 5.69 13.32 -10.45
N CYS A 249 5.80 14.52 -11.02
CA CYS A 249 6.79 15.52 -10.61
C CYS A 249 6.51 16.06 -9.20
N LEU A 250 5.27 16.42 -8.90
CA LEU A 250 4.83 16.86 -7.57
C LEU A 250 5.00 15.74 -6.53
N GLY A 251 4.73 14.48 -6.91
CA GLY A 251 4.96 13.33 -6.05
C GLY A 251 6.43 13.10 -5.70
N LYS A 252 7.36 13.38 -6.63
CA LYS A 252 8.81 13.38 -6.36
C LYS A 252 9.22 14.55 -5.46
N LEU A 253 8.73 15.75 -5.76
CA LEU A 253 9.03 16.96 -4.99
C LEU A 253 8.56 16.84 -3.53
N ARG A 254 7.34 16.33 -3.32
CA ARG A 254 6.76 16.09 -1.98
C ARG A 254 7.58 15.07 -1.20
N ARG A 255 8.07 14.01 -1.85
CA ARG A 255 8.98 13.03 -1.23
C ARG A 255 10.32 13.66 -0.85
N TYR A 256 10.90 14.46 -1.74
CA TYR A 256 12.15 15.19 -1.48
C TYR A 256 12.00 16.15 -0.29
N TRP A 257 10.90 16.92 -0.24
CA TRP A 257 10.59 17.82 0.86
C TRP A 257 10.42 17.08 2.19
N ARG A 258 9.73 15.94 2.19
CA ARG A 258 9.53 15.12 3.40
C ARG A 258 10.88 14.61 3.93
N ASN A 259 11.75 14.14 3.04
CA ASN A 259 13.09 13.67 3.42
C ASN A 259 13.96 14.82 3.93
N THR A 260 13.96 15.96 3.25
CA THR A 260 14.73 17.15 3.65
C THR A 260 14.28 17.66 5.02
N ARG A 261 12.97 17.72 5.26
CA ARG A 261 12.41 18.11 6.57
C ARG A 261 12.84 17.15 7.68
N LEU A 262 12.87 15.84 7.42
CA LEU A 262 13.35 14.86 8.40
C LEU A 262 14.84 15.01 8.70
N THR A 263 15.66 15.25 7.68
CA THR A 263 17.10 15.52 7.86
C THR A 263 17.32 16.79 8.67
N PHE A 264 16.60 17.86 8.35
CA PHE A 264 16.66 19.12 9.09
C PHE A 264 16.30 18.93 10.57
N LEU A 265 15.20 18.23 10.87
CA LEU A 265 14.78 17.94 12.24
C LEU A 265 15.81 17.10 13.02
N ARG A 266 16.46 16.12 12.36
CA ARG A 266 17.53 15.32 12.98
C ARG A 266 18.75 16.17 13.32
N THR A 267 19.16 17.05 12.40
CA THR A 267 20.30 17.94 12.62
C THR A 267 19.99 18.96 13.71
N ALA A 268 18.81 19.57 13.70
CA ALA A 268 18.37 20.49 14.75
C ALA A 268 18.37 19.81 16.13
N ARG A 269 17.90 18.56 16.22
CA ARG A 269 17.92 17.80 17.49
C ARG A 269 19.34 17.52 17.98
N LYS A 270 20.28 17.20 17.08
CA LYS A 270 21.70 17.02 17.43
C LYS A 270 22.33 18.32 17.94
N LEU A 271 22.05 19.45 17.29
CA LEU A 271 22.55 20.75 17.72
C LEU A 271 21.99 21.14 19.10
N LEU A 272 20.69 20.90 19.34
CA LEU A 272 20.09 21.13 20.65
C LEU A 272 20.67 20.24 21.75
N SER A 273 21.00 18.96 21.45
CA SER A 273 21.67 18.10 22.44
C SER A 273 23.09 18.55 22.78
N LEU A 274 23.82 19.12 21.83
CA LEU A 274 25.16 19.67 22.06
C LEU A 274 25.08 20.99 22.85
N ALA A 275 24.09 21.84 22.56
CA ALA A 275 23.87 23.07 23.30
C ALA A 275 23.41 22.83 24.74
N GLY A 276 22.61 21.79 24.99
CA GLY A 276 22.20 21.40 26.36
C GLY A 276 23.37 20.91 27.23
N PHE A 277 24.36 20.25 26.63
CA PHE A 277 25.59 19.85 27.33
C PHE A 277 26.43 21.07 27.76
N SER A 278 26.38 22.16 27.02
CA SER A 278 27.11 23.39 27.36
C SER A 278 26.51 24.16 28.55
N TRP A 279 25.23 23.95 28.87
CA TRP A 279 24.60 24.57 30.05
C TRP A 279 24.85 23.78 31.34
N ALA A 280 24.96 22.46 31.26
CA ALA A 280 25.25 21.62 32.43
C ALA A 280 26.68 21.82 32.98
N TRP A 281 27.62 22.26 32.15
CA TRP A 281 29.02 22.47 32.56
C TRP A 281 29.29 23.86 33.19
N ARG A 282 28.32 24.78 33.19
CA ARG A 282 28.47 26.14 33.73
C ARG A 282 27.91 26.33 35.13
N SER A 283 27.33 25.30 35.73
CA SER A 283 26.65 25.36 37.02
C SER A 283 27.48 24.81 38.19
N ASP A 284 28.71 24.32 37.94
CA ASP A 284 29.59 23.71 38.96
C ASP A 284 30.73 24.65 39.43
N GLU A 285 30.72 25.94 39.06
CA GLU A 285 31.75 26.93 39.45
C GLU A 285 31.28 28.00 40.46
N THR A 286 30.18 27.77 41.19
CA THR A 286 29.72 28.66 42.28
C THR A 286 29.37 27.87 43.53
#